data_AF-A0A258M5J8-F1
#
_entry.id   AF-A0A258M5J8-F1
#
_cell.length_a   1.000
_cell.length_b   1.000
_cell.length_c   1.000
_cell.angle_alpha   90.00
_cell.angle_beta   90.00
_cell.angle_gamma   90.00
#
_symmetry.space_group_name_H-M   'P 1'
#
loop_
_entity.id
_entity.type
_entity.pdbx_description
1 polymer ?
#
loop_
_entity_poly.entity_id
_entity_poly.type
_entity_poly.pdbx_seq_one_letter_code
_entity_poly.pdbx_strand_id
1 'polypeptide(L)'
;SIISKDQFKQLATTFLTLDISKQNQQQLYTETIFHDLSTASYTMNYKASQPSSLVKSMDILLDEQTKLAKRVFIVSERQSADSSIMERHSWTTNKQFQITRTVETAKGRINETTTVYWIRK
;
A
#
# COMPACT_ATOMS: atom_id res chain seq x y z
N SER A 1 3.52 -1.05 -22.04
CA SER A 1 4.45 -0.07 -22.65
C SER A 1 5.67 0.08 -21.75
N ILE A 2 6.80 0.54 -22.28
CA ILE A 2 7.96 0.92 -21.46
C ILE A 2 7.69 2.31 -20.89
N ILE A 3 7.95 2.50 -19.59
CA ILE A 3 7.83 3.81 -18.93
C ILE A 3 9.21 4.40 -18.66
N SER A 4 9.28 5.72 -18.61
CA SER A 4 10.49 6.45 -18.21
C SER A 4 10.78 6.29 -16.72
N LYS A 5 12.02 6.58 -16.33
CA LYS A 5 12.45 6.62 -14.92
C LYS A 5 11.61 7.61 -14.09
N ASP A 6 11.21 8.74 -14.67
CA ASP A 6 10.44 9.75 -13.94
C ASP A 6 8.98 9.35 -13.78
N GLN A 7 8.38 8.71 -14.79
CA GLN A 7 7.07 8.06 -14.64
C GLN A 7 7.08 6.98 -13.57
N PHE A 8 8.14 6.15 -13.54
CA PHE A 8 8.32 5.15 -12.48
C PHE A 8 8.36 5.80 -11.10
N LYS A 9 9.19 6.85 -10.92
CA LYS A 9 9.29 7.58 -9.66
C LYS A 9 7.93 8.16 -9.25
N GLN A 10 7.23 8.81 -10.17
CA GLN A 10 5.93 9.42 -9.90
C GLN A 10 4.92 8.39 -9.40
N LEU A 11 4.86 7.21 -10.03
CA LEU A 11 4.00 6.11 -9.58
C LEU A 11 4.45 5.55 -8.22
N ALA A 12 5.75 5.35 -8.02
CA ALA A 12 6.29 4.84 -6.76
C ALA A 12 6.14 5.83 -5.59
N THR A 13 6.14 7.14 -5.86
CA THR A 13 5.98 8.19 -4.83
C THR A 13 4.66 8.07 -4.09
N THR A 14 3.58 7.53 -4.69
CA THR A 14 2.29 7.39 -4.00
C THR A 14 2.42 6.51 -2.75
N PHE A 15 3.22 5.44 -2.80
CA PHE A 15 3.52 4.60 -1.63
C PHE A 15 4.17 5.42 -0.51
N LEU A 16 5.10 6.32 -0.84
CA LEU A 16 5.82 7.15 0.14
C LEU A 16 4.94 8.23 0.77
N THR A 17 3.87 8.65 0.09
CA THR A 17 2.87 9.57 0.64
C THR A 17 1.90 8.90 1.62
N LEU A 18 1.84 7.56 1.59
CA LEU A 18 1.02 6.74 2.48
C LEU A 18 1.82 6.12 3.63
N ASP A 19 3.05 6.59 3.83
CA ASP A 19 3.94 6.13 4.89
C ASP A 19 3.47 6.61 6.26
N ILE A 20 2.87 5.70 7.02
CA ILE A 20 2.32 5.96 8.37
C ILE A 20 3.38 6.08 9.46
N SER A 21 4.65 5.77 9.16
CA SER A 21 5.76 5.94 10.12
C SER A 21 6.22 7.40 10.24
N LYS A 22 5.83 8.25 9.28
CA LYS A 22 6.15 9.68 9.29
C LYS A 22 5.23 10.45 10.23
N GLN A 23 5.75 11.56 10.75
CA GLN A 23 4.96 12.59 11.46
C GLN A 23 4.18 12.08 12.69
N ASN A 24 4.68 11.05 13.39
CA ASN A 24 4.02 10.43 14.55
C ASN A 24 2.60 9.89 14.27
N GLN A 25 2.26 9.64 12.99
CA GLN A 25 0.93 9.12 12.63
C GLN A 25 0.71 7.69 13.10
N GLN A 26 1.78 6.94 13.40
CA GLN A 26 1.71 5.55 13.85
C GLN A 26 0.82 5.35 15.09
N GLN A 27 0.71 6.36 15.97
CA GLN A 27 -0.19 6.34 17.14
C GLN A 27 -1.68 6.26 16.77
N LEU A 28 -2.04 6.61 15.53
CA LEU A 28 -3.40 6.52 15.00
C LEU A 28 -3.75 5.12 14.48
N TYR A 29 -2.85 4.15 14.63
CA TYR A 29 -3.01 2.80 14.14
C TYR A 29 -2.74 1.80 15.26
N THR A 30 -3.55 0.75 15.28
CA THR A 30 -3.28 -0.45 16.09
C THR A 30 -2.37 -1.37 15.31
N GLU A 31 -1.22 -1.71 15.88
CA GLU A 31 -0.29 -2.69 15.33
C GLU A 31 -0.61 -4.09 15.87
N THR A 32 -0.55 -5.09 14.98
CA THR A 32 -0.50 -6.51 15.36
C THR A 32 0.61 -7.20 14.59
N ILE A 33 1.26 -8.18 15.21
CA ILE A 33 2.38 -8.94 14.62
C ILE A 33 2.02 -10.42 14.60
N PHE A 34 2.18 -11.05 13.45
CA PHE A 34 2.04 -12.50 13.28
C PHE A 34 3.37 -13.10 12.82
N HIS A 35 3.83 -14.13 13.53
CA HIS A 35 5.01 -14.91 13.16
C HIS A 35 4.58 -16.20 12.47
N ASP A 36 4.89 -16.31 11.18
CA ASP A 36 4.62 -17.50 10.39
C ASP A 36 5.90 -18.32 10.18
N LEU A 37 6.02 -19.40 10.94
CA LEU A 37 7.13 -20.34 10.85
C LEU A 37 7.14 -21.13 9.54
N SER A 38 5.99 -21.31 8.88
CA SER A 38 5.91 -22.08 7.64
C SER A 38 6.52 -21.35 6.45
N THR A 39 6.54 -20.01 6.50
CA THR A 39 7.10 -19.14 5.45
C THR A 39 8.32 -18.36 5.89
N ALA A 40 8.82 -18.65 7.11
CA ALA A 40 9.90 -17.93 7.79
C ALA A 40 9.71 -16.42 7.68
N SER A 41 8.58 -15.91 8.18
CA SER A 41 8.21 -14.51 8.00
C SER A 41 7.48 -13.91 9.21
N TYR A 42 7.57 -12.58 9.32
CA TYR A 42 6.70 -11.80 10.19
C TYR A 42 5.76 -10.96 9.34
N THR A 43 4.49 -10.88 9.71
CA THR A 43 3.55 -9.90 9.16
C THR A 43 3.22 -8.87 10.22
N MET A 44 3.54 -7.61 9.96
CA MET A 44 3.08 -6.47 10.75
C MET A 44 1.84 -5.90 10.06
N ASN A 45 0.71 -5.91 10.75
CA ASN A 45 -0.53 -5.30 10.30
C ASN A 45 -0.78 -4.02 11.11
N TYR A 46 -1.04 -2.94 10.40
CA TYR A 46 -1.49 -1.67 10.96
C TYR A 46 -2.91 -1.43 10.51
N LYS A 47 -3.82 -1.22 11.46
CA LYS A 47 -5.21 -0.86 11.19
C LYS A 47 -5.52 0.49 11.78
N ALA A 48 -6.12 1.38 10.98
CA ALA A 48 -6.50 2.70 11.46
C ALA A 48 -7.48 2.61 12.63
N SER A 49 -7.19 3.36 13.69
CA SER A 49 -8.04 3.46 14.87
C SER A 49 -9.22 4.42 14.66
N GLN A 50 -9.10 5.33 13.69
CA GLN A 50 -10.11 6.34 13.38
C GLN A 50 -10.64 6.19 11.94
N PRO A 51 -11.97 6.28 11.72
CA PRO A 51 -12.55 6.22 10.38
C PRO A 51 -12.08 7.35 9.45
N SER A 52 -11.59 8.47 9.98
CA SER A 52 -11.11 9.60 9.20
C SER A 52 -9.69 9.44 8.65
N SER A 53 -8.91 8.45 9.13
CA SER A 53 -7.54 8.24 8.66
C SER A 53 -7.52 7.89 7.17
N LEU A 54 -6.62 8.54 6.40
CA LEU A 54 -6.48 8.30 4.96
C LEU A 54 -6.09 6.85 4.67
N VAL A 55 -5.03 6.36 5.32
CA VAL A 55 -4.65 4.95 5.27
C VAL A 55 -5.59 4.20 6.21
N LYS A 56 -6.27 3.17 5.71
CA LYS A 56 -7.18 2.32 6.47
C LYS A 56 -6.45 1.12 7.04
N SER A 57 -5.55 0.54 6.25
CA SER A 57 -4.69 -0.54 6.69
C SER A 57 -3.38 -0.59 5.92
N MET A 58 -2.36 -1.15 6.57
CA MET A 58 -1.08 -1.47 5.95
C MET A 58 -0.59 -2.83 6.46
N ASP A 59 -0.23 -3.73 5.55
CA ASP A 59 0.40 -5.01 5.85
C ASP A 59 1.83 -5.00 5.35
N ILE A 60 2.78 -5.34 6.22
CA ILE A 60 4.19 -5.44 5.89
C ILE A 60 4.65 -6.86 6.18
N LEU A 61 4.98 -7.59 5.12
CA LEU A 61 5.57 -8.92 5.22
C LEU A 61 7.09 -8.79 5.23
N LEU A 62 7.71 -9.24 6.32
CA LEU A 62 9.15 -9.24 6.53
C LEU A 62 9.71 -10.66 6.44
N ASP A 63 10.92 -10.77 5.92
CA ASP A 63 11.73 -11.98 6.06
C ASP A 63 12.15 -12.18 7.52
N GLU A 64 12.01 -13.40 8.05
CA GLU A 64 12.31 -13.67 9.46
C GLU A 64 13.78 -13.48 9.79
N GLN A 65 14.72 -13.84 8.92
CA GLN A 65 16.14 -13.74 9.24
C GLN A 65 16.67 -12.33 9.04
N THR A 66 16.44 -11.77 7.85
CA THR A 66 17.02 -10.49 7.42
C THR A 66 16.22 -9.27 7.88
N LYS A 67 14.96 -9.47 8.30
CA LYS A 67 13.99 -8.41 8.62
C LYS A 67 13.71 -7.46 7.45
N LEU A 68 14.12 -7.82 6.23
CA LEU A 68 13.85 -7.03 5.03
C LEU A 68 12.40 -7.22 4.57
N ALA A 69 11.78 -6.16 4.08
CA ALA A 69 10.43 -6.21 3.53
C ALA A 69 10.38 -7.05 2.25
N LYS A 70 9.56 -8.11 2.26
CA LYS A 70 9.23 -8.94 1.11
C LYS A 70 8.06 -8.34 0.34
N ARG A 71 7.03 -7.88 1.06
CA ARG A 71 5.82 -7.27 0.49
C ARG A 71 5.27 -6.16 1.37
N VAL A 72 4.63 -5.19 0.74
CA VAL A 72 3.82 -4.16 1.41
C VAL A 72 2.47 -4.08 0.72
N PHE A 73 1.40 -4.10 1.49
CA PHE A 73 0.05 -3.82 1.02
C PHE A 73 -0.50 -2.62 1.77
N ILE A 74 -1.11 -1.67 1.07
CA ILE A 74 -1.70 -0.48 1.69
C ILE A 74 -3.09 -0.29 1.11
N VAL A 75 -4.07 -0.07 1.98
CA VAL A 75 -5.41 0.37 1.60
C VAL A 75 -5.59 1.80 2.09
N SER A 76 -5.91 2.70 1.18
CA SER A 76 -6.25 4.08 1.50
C SER A 76 -7.60 4.46 0.90
N GLU A 77 -8.31 5.35 1.56
CA GLU A 77 -9.61 5.82 1.10
C GLU A 77 -9.80 7.31 1.42
N ARG A 78 -10.33 8.04 0.45
CA ARG A 78 -10.78 9.42 0.59
C ARG A 78 -12.25 9.48 0.25
N GLN A 79 -13.04 10.09 1.11
CA GLN A 79 -14.44 10.36 0.86
C GLN A 79 -14.64 11.87 0.71
N SER A 80 -15.51 12.23 -0.22
CA SER A 80 -16.05 13.56 -0.46
C SER A 80 -17.58 13.43 -0.57
N ALA A 81 -18.30 14.54 -0.56
CA ALA A 81 -19.77 14.52 -0.56
C ALA A 81 -20.37 13.66 -1.70
N ASP A 82 -19.76 13.71 -2.89
CA ASP A 82 -20.31 13.07 -4.10
C ASP A 82 -19.49 11.86 -4.59
N SER A 83 -18.37 11.56 -3.94
CA SER A 83 -17.50 10.47 -4.39
C SER A 83 -16.64 9.85 -3.29
N SER A 84 -16.34 8.57 -3.43
CA SER A 84 -15.28 7.89 -2.69
C SER A 84 -14.18 7.43 -3.65
N ILE A 85 -12.94 7.54 -3.21
CA ILE A 85 -11.77 7.04 -3.92
C ILE A 85 -11.06 6.07 -2.99
N MET A 86 -11.00 4.80 -3.38
CA MET A 86 -10.27 3.76 -2.67
C MET A 86 -9.08 3.31 -3.50
N GLU A 87 -7.90 3.30 -2.90
CA GLU A 87 -6.68 2.82 -3.54
C GLU A 87 -6.10 1.64 -2.78
N ARG A 88 -5.73 0.60 -3.53
CA ARG A 88 -4.99 -0.56 -3.05
C ARG A 88 -3.62 -0.56 -3.70
N HIS A 89 -2.61 -0.40 -2.86
CA HIS A 89 -1.22 -0.43 -3.27
C HIS A 89 -0.63 -1.77 -2.85
N SER A 90 0.03 -2.46 -3.76
CA SER A 90 0.73 -3.72 -3.51
C SER A 90 2.15 -3.61 -4.04
N TRP A 91 3.14 -3.85 -3.20
CA TRP A 91 4.55 -3.82 -3.55
C TRP A 91 5.14 -5.20 -3.27
N THR A 92 5.84 -5.78 -4.24
CA THR A 92 6.67 -6.96 -4.06
C THR A 92 8.11 -6.60 -4.37
N THR A 93 8.95 -6.67 -3.34
CA THR A 93 10.35 -6.22 -3.41
C THR A 93 11.08 -6.89 -4.56
N ASN A 94 11.84 -6.10 -5.31
CA ASN A 94 12.63 -6.53 -6.47
C ASN A 94 11.84 -7.17 -7.63
N LYS A 95 10.52 -6.98 -7.71
CA LYS A 95 9.70 -7.62 -8.74
C LYS A 95 8.72 -6.67 -9.40
N GLN A 96 7.80 -6.11 -8.62
CA GLN A 96 6.73 -5.27 -9.15
C GLN A 96 6.07 -4.42 -8.06
N PHE A 97 5.30 -3.44 -8.49
CA PHE A 97 4.20 -2.90 -7.70
C PHE A 97 2.93 -2.79 -8.54
N GLN A 98 1.79 -2.73 -7.86
CA GLN A 98 0.48 -2.53 -8.43
C GLN A 98 -0.28 -1.47 -7.63
N ILE A 99 -1.00 -0.61 -8.33
CA ILE A 99 -1.91 0.39 -7.78
C ILE A 99 -3.27 0.15 -8.42
N THR A 100 -4.25 -0.26 -7.64
CA THR A 100 -5.64 -0.35 -8.08
C THR A 100 -6.42 0.79 -7.44
N ARG A 101 -7.00 1.66 -8.27
CA ARG A 101 -7.87 2.76 -7.85
C ARG A 101 -9.31 2.44 -8.21
N THR A 102 -10.19 2.54 -7.24
CA THR A 102 -11.63 2.53 -7.41
C THR A 102 -12.15 3.92 -7.15
N VAL A 103 -12.91 4.50 -8.08
CA VAL A 103 -13.67 5.73 -7.89
C VAL A 103 -15.15 5.37 -7.93
N GLU A 104 -15.87 5.72 -6.88
CA GLU A 104 -17.30 5.49 -6.76
C GLU A 104 -18.01 6.83 -6.64
N THR A 105 -19.04 7.03 -7.45
CA THR A 105 -19.85 8.25 -7.50
C THR A 105 -21.32 7.87 -7.62
N ALA A 106 -22.24 8.82 -7.45
CA ALA A 106 -23.66 8.60 -7.73
C ALA A 106 -23.94 8.10 -9.17
N LYS A 107 -23.03 8.35 -10.12
CA LYS A 107 -23.15 7.92 -11.53
C LYS A 107 -22.60 6.53 -11.80
N GLY A 108 -21.97 5.88 -10.80
CA GLY A 108 -21.41 4.54 -10.92
C GLY A 108 -19.96 4.44 -10.44
N ARG A 109 -19.36 3.29 -10.73
CA ARG A 109 -18.05 2.87 -10.23
C ARG A 109 -17.06 2.63 -11.37
N ILE A 110 -15.88 3.21 -11.25
CA ILE A 110 -14.75 3.03 -12.17
C ILE A 110 -13.62 2.33 -11.41
N ASN A 111 -12.97 1.37 -12.05
CA ASN A 111 -11.78 0.71 -11.52
C ASN A 111 -10.62 0.81 -12.51
N GLU A 112 -9.48 1.29 -12.04
CA GLU A 112 -8.24 1.41 -12.80
C GLU A 112 -7.15 0.61 -12.09
N THR A 113 -6.31 -0.10 -12.85
CA THR A 113 -5.16 -0.83 -12.29
C THR A 113 -3.92 -0.53 -13.10
N THR A 114 -2.88 -0.07 -12.41
CA THR A 114 -1.54 0.14 -12.96
C THR A 114 -0.60 -0.85 -12.31
N THR A 115 0.04 -1.71 -13.11
CA THR A 115 1.07 -2.63 -12.63
C THR A 115 2.40 -2.32 -13.31
N VAL A 116 3.45 -2.19 -12.51
CA VAL A 116 4.80 -1.87 -12.98
C VAL A 116 5.73 -3.00 -12.56
N TYR A 117 6.39 -3.61 -13.53
CA TYR A 117 7.40 -4.63 -13.34
C TYR A 117 8.79 -4.05 -13.59
N TRP A 118 9.78 -4.48 -12.82
CA TRP A 118 11.18 -4.25 -13.15
C TRP A 118 11.95 -5.54 -12.98
N ILE A 119 12.69 -5.90 -14.02
CA ILE A 119 13.55 -7.06 -14.03
C ILE A 119 14.95 -6.54 -13.70
N ARG A 120 15.57 -7.07 -12.64
CA ARG A 120 17.01 -6.91 -12.48
C ARG A 120 17.67 -7.66 -13.64
N LYS A 121 18.38 -6.94 -14.51
CA LYS A 121 19.29 -7.56 -15.47
C LYS A 121 20.42 -8.25 -14.73
#